data_AF-A0A950CTC5-F1
#
_entry.id   AF-A0A950CTC5-F1
#
_cell.length_a   1.000
_cell.length_b   1.000
_cell.length_c   1.000
_cell.angle_alpha   90.00
_cell.angle_beta   90.00
_cell.angle_gamma   90.00
#
_symmetry.space_group_name_H-M   'P 1'
#
loop_
_entity.id
_entity.type
_entity.pdbx_description
1 polymer ?
#
loop_
_entity_poly.entity_id
_entity_poly.type
_entity_poly.pdbx_seq_one_letter_code
_entity_poly.pdbx_strand_id
1 'polypeptide(L)'
;MRENAIEQLERAAQAYPFLSDLSPEHLSRLLATAEERFFEPDEVLFGEGARSEFLYLIAKGRIALETVSAGAPIIIQTLTEGDAMGWSALTKSGKTHFQARAISSVQTIAFDGAKLSLAFDYDNSFGYQMMKRLLEMVTDRLDRTRLQMIELYTNSKGTNI
;
A
#
# COMPACT_ATOMS: atom_id res chain seq x y z
N MET A 1 -1.48 -27.79 10.35
CA MET A 1 -0.54 -26.72 9.95
C MET A 1 -1.33 -25.43 9.88
N ARG A 2 -0.83 -24.33 10.44
CA ARG A 2 -1.44 -23.01 10.22
C ARG A 2 -1.11 -22.63 8.78
N GLU A 3 -2.14 -22.31 8.04
CA GLU A 3 -2.03 -21.86 6.67
C GLU A 3 -1.38 -20.48 6.61
N ASN A 4 -0.53 -20.28 5.61
CA ASN A 4 0.22 -19.02 5.45
C ASN A 4 -0.66 -17.97 4.75
N ALA A 5 -0.49 -16.67 5.03
CA ALA A 5 -1.30 -15.62 4.39
C ALA A 5 -1.16 -15.59 2.86
N ILE A 6 -0.03 -15.98 2.28
CA ILE A 6 0.13 -16.10 0.81
C ILE A 6 -0.83 -17.16 0.24
N GLU A 7 -0.97 -18.31 0.90
CA GLU A 7 -1.89 -19.37 0.46
C GLU A 7 -3.36 -18.94 0.60
N GLN A 8 -3.67 -18.18 1.67
CA GLN A 8 -4.99 -17.58 1.86
C GLN A 8 -5.29 -16.55 0.78
N LEU A 9 -4.31 -15.69 0.48
CA LEU A 9 -4.41 -14.68 -0.55
C LEU A 9 -4.63 -15.31 -1.93
N GLU A 10 -3.91 -16.37 -2.27
CA GLU A 10 -4.09 -17.06 -3.54
C GLU A 10 -5.53 -17.54 -3.73
N ARG A 11 -6.14 -18.11 -2.68
CA ARG A 11 -7.53 -18.59 -2.74
C ARG A 11 -8.57 -17.49 -2.65
N ALA A 12 -8.27 -16.42 -1.92
CA ALA A 12 -9.16 -15.29 -1.73
C ALA A 12 -8.87 -14.14 -2.71
N ALA A 13 -7.98 -14.31 -3.69
CA ALA A 13 -7.48 -13.24 -4.55
C ALA A 13 -8.60 -12.42 -5.20
N GLN A 14 -9.68 -13.10 -5.62
CA GLN A 14 -10.83 -12.44 -6.25
C GLN A 14 -11.65 -11.56 -5.28
N ALA A 15 -11.47 -11.72 -3.97
CA ALA A 15 -12.10 -10.87 -2.95
C ALA A 15 -11.29 -9.57 -2.69
N TYR A 16 -10.03 -9.51 -3.09
CA TYR A 16 -9.19 -8.32 -2.96
C TYR A 16 -9.30 -7.49 -4.25
N PRO A 17 -9.84 -6.25 -4.22
CA PRO A 17 -9.95 -5.42 -5.42
C PRO A 17 -8.59 -5.20 -6.12
N PHE A 18 -7.50 -5.16 -5.35
CA PHE A 18 -6.15 -5.05 -5.90
C PHE A 18 -5.72 -6.28 -6.71
N LEU A 19 -6.33 -7.45 -6.49
CA LEU A 19 -5.96 -8.72 -7.13
C LEU A 19 -7.07 -9.30 -8.03
N SER A 20 -8.29 -8.78 -7.93
CA SER A 20 -9.44 -9.23 -8.72
C SER A 20 -9.13 -9.14 -10.21
N ASP A 21 -9.64 -10.05 -11.03
CA ASP A 21 -9.43 -10.10 -12.49
C ASP A 21 -7.99 -10.35 -12.95
N LEU A 22 -7.05 -10.68 -12.06
CA LEU A 22 -5.77 -11.25 -12.48
C LEU A 22 -6.01 -12.68 -13.00
N SER A 23 -5.40 -13.00 -14.14
CA SER A 23 -5.36 -14.39 -14.60
C SER A 23 -4.61 -15.26 -13.58
N PRO A 24 -4.87 -16.57 -13.50
CA PRO A 24 -4.11 -17.46 -12.62
C PRO A 24 -2.58 -17.37 -12.85
N GLU A 25 -2.16 -17.17 -14.09
CA GLU A 25 -0.75 -16.98 -14.44
C GLU A 25 -0.19 -15.66 -13.88
N HIS A 26 -0.92 -14.56 -14.02
CA HIS A 26 -0.51 -13.25 -13.48
C HIS A 26 -0.49 -13.24 -11.96
N LEU A 27 -1.47 -13.87 -11.32
CA LEU A 27 -1.49 -14.05 -9.87
C LEU A 27 -0.27 -14.87 -9.41
N SER A 28 0.02 -15.99 -10.08
CA SER A 28 1.19 -16.81 -9.75
C SER A 28 2.50 -16.03 -9.89
N ARG A 29 2.66 -15.24 -10.96
CA ARG A 29 3.83 -14.36 -11.16
C ARG A 29 3.96 -13.30 -10.07
N LEU A 30 2.85 -12.69 -9.66
CA LEU A 30 2.82 -11.73 -8.56
C LEU A 30 3.27 -12.39 -7.24
N LEU A 31 2.66 -13.54 -6.89
CA LEU A 31 2.95 -14.27 -5.66
C LEU A 31 4.39 -14.84 -5.63
N ALA A 32 5.00 -15.12 -6.78
CA ALA A 32 6.40 -15.53 -6.86
C ALA A 32 7.39 -14.44 -6.38
N THR A 33 6.95 -13.19 -6.29
CA THR A 33 7.75 -12.06 -5.74
C THR A 33 7.40 -11.73 -4.29
N ALA A 34 6.45 -12.46 -3.71
CA ALA A 34 5.84 -12.15 -2.43
C ALA A 34 6.57 -12.82 -1.26
N GLU A 35 6.65 -12.10 -0.15
CA GLU A 35 7.05 -12.61 1.15
C GLU A 35 6.12 -12.06 2.23
N GLU A 36 5.94 -12.82 3.31
CA GLU A 36 5.14 -12.35 4.43
C GLU A 36 5.96 -11.50 5.38
N ARG A 37 5.33 -10.43 5.86
CA ARG A 37 5.89 -9.58 6.91
C ARG A 37 4.87 -9.31 8.00
N PHE A 38 5.39 -9.21 9.22
CA PHE A 38 4.62 -8.94 10.42
C PHE A 38 5.15 -7.69 11.06
N PHE A 39 4.23 -6.88 11.57
CA PHE A 39 4.55 -5.63 12.25
C PHE A 39 3.77 -5.56 13.55
N GLU A 40 4.46 -5.15 14.60
CA GLU A 40 3.84 -4.93 15.91
C GLU A 40 3.12 -3.57 15.96
N PRO A 41 2.15 -3.37 16.87
CA PRO A 41 1.55 -2.06 17.07
C PRO A 41 2.60 -0.96 17.25
N ASP A 42 2.34 0.19 16.65
CA ASP A 42 3.21 1.38 16.58
C ASP A 42 4.53 1.21 15.81
N GLU A 43 4.79 0.05 15.22
CA GLU A 43 5.93 -0.13 14.32
C GLU A 43 5.76 0.66 13.02
N VAL A 44 6.81 1.35 12.60
CA VAL A 44 6.85 2.09 11.34
C VAL A 44 7.39 1.20 10.23
N LEU A 45 6.54 0.89 9.26
CA LEU A 45 6.88 0.05 8.11
C LEU A 45 7.82 0.79 7.15
N PHE A 46 7.55 2.08 6.95
CA PHE A 46 8.44 3.00 6.25
C PHE A 46 8.09 4.45 6.66
N GLY A 47 9.11 5.29 6.77
CA GLY A 47 8.94 6.73 7.01
C GLY A 47 8.63 7.49 5.73
N GLU A 48 8.16 8.73 5.86
CA GLU A 48 8.01 9.66 4.74
C GLU A 48 9.38 10.00 4.13
N GLY A 49 9.48 10.04 2.79
CA GLY A 49 10.71 10.31 2.07
C GLY A 49 11.76 9.18 2.06
N ALA A 50 11.50 8.10 2.78
CA ALA A 50 12.33 6.90 2.79
C ALA A 50 12.30 6.19 1.42
N ARG A 51 13.30 5.36 1.16
CA ARG A 51 13.28 4.48 -0.02
C ARG A 51 12.39 3.27 0.27
N SER A 52 11.36 3.08 -0.54
CA SER A 52 10.53 1.88 -0.50
C SER A 52 11.13 0.81 -1.41
N GLU A 53 11.27 -0.40 -0.88
CA GLU A 53 11.73 -1.57 -1.64
C GLU A 53 10.60 -2.54 -1.96
N PHE A 54 9.45 -2.37 -1.29
CA PHE A 54 8.34 -3.30 -1.36
C PHE A 54 7.02 -2.57 -1.60
N LEU A 55 6.20 -3.16 -2.47
CA LEU A 55 4.77 -2.93 -2.49
C LEU A 55 4.14 -3.88 -1.45
N TYR A 56 3.25 -3.39 -0.61
CA TYR A 56 2.59 -4.18 0.43
C TYR A 56 1.12 -4.33 0.14
N LEU A 57 0.54 -5.50 0.41
CA LEU A 57 -0.90 -5.72 0.55
C LEU A 57 -1.19 -6.14 2.00
N ILE A 58 -2.17 -5.50 2.62
CA ILE A 58 -2.56 -5.82 4.01
C ILE A 58 -3.42 -7.07 3.99
N ALA A 59 -2.90 -8.15 4.58
CA ALA A 59 -3.64 -9.39 4.80
C ALA A 59 -4.46 -9.31 6.10
N LYS A 60 -3.96 -8.61 7.12
CA LYS A 60 -4.67 -8.40 8.39
C LYS A 60 -4.15 -7.18 9.13
N GLY A 61 -5.03 -6.53 9.89
CA GLY A 61 -4.68 -5.42 10.78
C GLY A 61 -5.00 -4.06 10.17
N ARG A 62 -4.50 -3.00 10.79
CA ARG A 62 -4.76 -1.61 10.37
C ARG A 62 -3.47 -0.79 10.40
N ILE A 63 -3.30 0.07 9.39
CA ILE A 63 -2.13 0.92 9.21
C ILE A 63 -2.59 2.37 9.07
N ALA A 64 -1.94 3.29 9.78
CA ALA A 64 -2.07 4.71 9.55
C ALA A 64 -1.09 5.12 8.44
N LEU A 65 -1.60 5.67 7.35
CA LEU A 65 -0.81 6.51 6.46
C LEU A 65 -0.84 7.94 6.98
N GLU A 66 0.31 8.47 7.34
CA GLU A 66 0.45 9.77 7.98
C GLU A 66 1.56 10.59 7.33
N THR A 67 1.43 11.92 7.39
CA THR A 67 2.53 12.86 7.12
C THR A 67 2.99 13.45 8.44
N VAL A 68 4.28 13.72 8.58
CA VAL A 68 4.83 14.31 9.80
C VAL A 68 5.05 15.80 9.59
N SER A 69 4.29 16.63 10.29
CA SER A 69 4.40 18.09 10.24
C SER A 69 4.64 18.66 11.63
N ALA A 70 5.64 19.52 11.79
CA ALA A 70 6.03 20.13 13.07
C ALA A 70 6.21 19.13 14.24
N GLY A 71 6.62 17.89 13.94
CA GLY A 71 6.83 16.84 14.93
C GLY A 71 5.57 16.08 15.35
N ALA A 72 4.41 16.37 14.75
CA ALA A 72 3.17 15.63 15.00
C ALA A 72 2.72 14.88 13.73
N PRO A 73 2.31 13.60 13.84
CA PRO A 73 1.74 12.86 12.72
C PRO A 73 0.31 13.35 12.44
N ILE A 74 0.03 13.64 11.18
CA ILE A 74 -1.32 13.90 10.66
C ILE A 74 -1.73 12.68 9.85
N ILE A 75 -2.76 11.97 10.32
CA ILE A 75 -3.29 10.80 9.64
C ILE A 75 -4.03 11.26 8.36
N ILE A 76 -3.54 10.81 7.22
CA ILE A 76 -4.16 11.04 5.91
C ILE A 76 -5.23 9.98 5.63
N GLN A 77 -4.94 8.72 5.96
CA GLN A 77 -5.83 7.60 5.73
C GLN A 77 -5.51 6.45 6.71
N THR A 78 -6.54 5.73 7.14
CA THR A 78 -6.36 4.42 7.79
C THR A 78 -6.61 3.33 6.75
N LEU A 79 -5.60 2.52 6.49
CA LEU A 79 -5.68 1.34 5.62
C LEU A 79 -6.03 0.10 6.45
N THR A 80 -6.74 -0.83 5.82
CA THR A 80 -7.20 -2.09 6.41
C THR A 80 -6.90 -3.26 5.48
N GLU A 81 -7.27 -4.48 5.90
CA GLU A 81 -7.25 -5.66 5.05
C GLU A 81 -7.87 -5.35 3.67
N GLY A 82 -7.18 -5.74 2.60
CA GLY A 82 -7.59 -5.35 1.25
C GLY A 82 -6.70 -4.29 0.61
N ASP A 83 -6.22 -3.36 1.43
CA ASP A 83 -5.52 -2.19 0.93
C ASP A 83 -4.06 -2.49 0.64
N ALA A 84 -3.54 -1.90 -0.44
CA ALA A 84 -2.13 -2.00 -0.80
C ALA A 84 -1.43 -0.64 -0.76
N MET A 85 -0.14 -0.61 -0.43
CA MET A 85 0.67 0.60 -0.24
C MET A 85 2.13 0.37 -0.63
N GLY A 86 2.98 1.41 -0.59
CA GLY A 86 4.39 1.27 -0.98
C GLY A 86 4.63 1.26 -2.50
N TRP A 87 3.71 1.80 -3.30
CA TRP A 87 3.85 1.92 -4.76
C TRP A 87 5.12 2.66 -5.19
N SER A 88 5.71 3.47 -4.30
CA SER A 88 7.00 4.12 -4.48
C SER A 88 8.11 3.15 -4.87
N ALA A 89 8.03 1.87 -4.46
CA ALA A 89 8.98 0.82 -4.84
C ALA A 89 9.06 0.59 -6.37
N LEU A 90 8.02 0.98 -7.12
CA LEU A 90 7.94 0.86 -8.57
C LEU A 90 8.25 2.17 -9.30
N THR A 91 8.57 3.23 -8.56
CA THR A 91 8.88 4.55 -9.13
C THR A 91 10.38 4.77 -9.21
N LYS A 92 10.83 5.58 -10.17
CA LYS A 92 12.25 5.91 -10.33
C LYS A 92 12.89 6.56 -9.10
N SER A 93 12.14 7.38 -8.36
CA SER A 93 12.67 8.04 -7.15
C SER A 93 12.79 7.06 -5.98
N GLY A 94 11.93 6.04 -5.93
CA GLY A 94 11.82 5.12 -4.80
C GLY A 94 11.27 5.77 -3.53
N LYS A 95 10.98 7.08 -3.53
CA LYS A 95 10.68 7.84 -2.31
C LYS A 95 9.21 7.70 -1.91
N THR A 96 8.97 7.34 -0.66
CA THR A 96 7.63 7.28 -0.07
C THR A 96 7.05 8.68 0.10
N HIS A 97 5.74 8.80 -0.15
CA HIS A 97 5.00 10.06 0.01
C HIS A 97 4.41 10.24 1.40
N PHE A 98 4.31 9.15 2.17
CA PHE A 98 3.72 9.09 3.49
C PHE A 98 4.56 8.18 4.37
N GLN A 99 4.43 8.33 5.69
CA GLN A 99 4.79 7.33 6.67
C GLN A 99 3.67 6.30 6.80
N ALA A 100 4.03 5.02 6.95
CA ALA A 100 3.11 3.95 7.28
C ALA A 100 3.45 3.38 8.66
N ARG A 101 2.50 3.47 9.59
CA ARG A 101 2.63 2.95 10.95
C ARG A 101 1.53 1.96 11.28
N ALA A 102 1.89 0.82 11.84
CA ALA A 102 0.93 -0.17 12.31
C ALA A 102 0.13 0.37 13.51
N ILE A 103 -1.21 0.34 13.44
CA ILE A 103 -2.09 0.75 14.54
C ILE A 103 -2.44 -0.46 15.42
N SER A 104 -2.44 -1.65 14.82
CA SER A 104 -2.62 -2.95 15.46
C SER A 104 -1.45 -3.86 15.10
N SER A 105 -1.42 -5.11 15.57
CA SER A 105 -0.60 -6.12 14.91
C SER A 105 -1.05 -6.23 13.45
N VAL A 106 -0.10 -6.22 12.52
CA VAL A 106 -0.35 -6.22 11.08
C VAL A 106 0.38 -7.38 10.43
N GLN A 107 -0.30 -8.07 9.52
CA GLN A 107 0.30 -9.02 8.59
C GLN A 107 0.15 -8.48 7.18
N THR A 108 1.26 -8.42 6.46
CA THR A 108 1.28 -7.99 5.05
C THR A 108 1.90 -9.04 4.17
N ILE A 109 1.55 -8.94 2.89
CA ILE A 109 2.23 -9.63 1.81
C ILE A 109 3.03 -8.56 1.07
N ALA A 110 4.34 -8.65 1.17
CA ALA A 110 5.30 -7.70 0.61
C ALA A 110 5.84 -8.25 -0.72
N PHE A 111 5.66 -7.49 -1.78
CA PHE A 111 6.15 -7.80 -3.11
C PHE A 111 7.41 -6.99 -3.39
N ASP A 112 8.51 -7.67 -3.70
CA ASP A 112 9.79 -7.04 -4.06
C ASP A 112 9.61 -6.16 -5.31
N GLY A 113 9.80 -4.85 -5.15
CA GLY A 113 9.57 -3.87 -6.22
C GLY A 113 10.49 -4.06 -7.42
N ALA A 114 11.74 -4.48 -7.20
CA ALA A 114 12.69 -4.70 -8.29
C ALA A 114 12.31 -5.95 -9.10
N LYS A 115 11.93 -7.04 -8.43
CA LYS A 115 11.42 -8.25 -9.10
C LYS A 115 10.11 -7.99 -9.82
N LEU A 116 9.21 -7.19 -9.24
CA LEU A 116 7.97 -6.78 -9.89
C LEU A 116 8.23 -5.97 -11.16
N SER A 117 9.11 -4.97 -11.10
CA SER A 117 9.47 -4.19 -12.29
C SER A 117 10.01 -5.09 -13.41
N LEU A 118 10.90 -6.03 -13.09
CA LEU A 118 11.40 -7.00 -14.08
C LEU A 118 10.29 -7.89 -14.63
N ALA A 119 9.34 -8.32 -13.79
CA ALA A 119 8.20 -9.11 -14.24
C ALA A 119 7.26 -8.32 -15.16
N PHE A 120 7.10 -7.01 -14.92
CA PHE A 120 6.30 -6.12 -15.76
C PHE A 120 6.96 -5.90 -17.13
N ASP A 121 8.28 -5.73 -17.16
CA ASP A 121 9.04 -5.56 -18.40
C ASP A 121 9.06 -6.85 -19.23
N TYR A 122 9.03 -8.01 -18.57
CA TYR A 122 8.97 -9.31 -19.24
C TYR A 122 7.58 -9.61 -19.84
N ASP A 123 6.52 -9.34 -19.09
CA ASP A 123 5.13 -9.47 -19.55
C ASP A 123 4.41 -8.13 -19.45
N ASN A 124 4.42 -7.40 -20.56
CA ASN A 124 3.76 -6.09 -20.66
C ASN A 124 2.24 -6.16 -20.38
N SER A 125 1.59 -7.30 -20.64
CA SER A 125 0.16 -7.46 -20.35
C SER A 125 -0.08 -7.51 -18.84
N PHE A 126 0.78 -8.23 -18.11
CA PHE A 126 0.79 -8.25 -16.66
C PHE A 126 1.11 -6.86 -16.09
N GLY A 127 2.18 -6.23 -16.58
CA GLY A 127 2.57 -4.88 -16.17
C GLY A 127 1.46 -3.85 -16.38
N TYR A 128 0.77 -3.89 -17.53
CA TYR A 128 -0.36 -3.01 -17.80
C TYR A 128 -1.53 -3.21 -16.83
N GLN A 129 -1.88 -4.46 -16.53
CA GLN A 129 -2.92 -4.78 -15.56
C GLN A 129 -2.57 -4.27 -14.15
N MET A 130 -1.33 -4.47 -13.71
CA MET A 130 -0.86 -3.97 -12.42
C MET A 130 -0.82 -2.44 -12.37
N MET A 131 -0.42 -1.78 -13.46
CA MET A 131 -0.37 -0.32 -13.53
C MET A 131 -1.76 0.33 -13.36
N LYS A 132 -2.82 -0.28 -13.93
CA LYS A 132 -4.20 0.21 -13.71
C LYS A 132 -4.60 0.17 -12.23
N ARG A 133 -4.26 -0.91 -11.53
CA ARG A 133 -4.55 -1.07 -10.08
C ARG A 133 -3.76 -0.07 -9.23
N LEU A 134 -2.49 0.15 -9.59
CA LEU A 134 -1.66 1.18 -8.95
C LEU A 134 -2.23 2.58 -9.20
N LEU A 135 -2.74 2.86 -10.40
CA LEU A 135 -3.37 4.14 -10.71
C LEU A 135 -4.63 4.39 -9.87
N GLU A 136 -5.50 3.39 -9.72
CA GLU A 136 -6.69 3.48 -8.86
C GLU A 136 -6.30 3.75 -7.40
N MET A 137 -5.33 2.98 -6.88
CA MET A 137 -4.78 3.17 -5.53
C MET A 137 -4.20 4.57 -5.31
N VAL A 138 -3.44 5.10 -6.28
CA VAL A 138 -2.87 6.45 -6.21
C VAL A 138 -3.97 7.51 -6.31
N THR A 139 -5.02 7.27 -7.09
CA THR A 139 -6.15 8.18 -7.23
C THR A 139 -6.93 8.30 -5.92
N ASP A 140 -7.24 7.18 -5.25
CA ASP A 140 -7.89 7.21 -3.93
C ASP A 140 -7.05 8.02 -2.94
N ARG A 141 -5.73 7.81 -2.91
CA ARG A 141 -4.82 8.57 -2.04
C ARG A 141 -4.78 10.06 -2.35
N LEU A 142 -4.81 10.42 -3.63
CA LEU A 142 -4.87 11.81 -4.07
C LEU A 142 -6.16 12.47 -3.57
N ASP A 143 -7.30 11.79 -3.72
CA ASP A 143 -8.60 12.29 -3.27
C ASP A 143 -8.66 12.41 -1.75
N ARG A 144 -8.18 11.41 -1.00
CA ARG A 144 -8.10 11.46 0.47
C ARG A 144 -7.25 12.64 0.95
N THR A 145 -6.09 12.84 0.33
CA THR A 145 -5.18 13.95 0.64
C THR A 145 -5.85 15.30 0.33
N ARG A 146 -6.52 15.42 -0.83
CA ARG A 146 -7.25 16.63 -1.23
C ARG A 146 -8.36 16.97 -0.24
N LEU A 147 -9.14 15.99 0.21
CA LEU A 147 -10.20 16.20 1.19
C LEU A 147 -9.65 16.67 2.54
N GLN A 148 -8.57 16.06 3.03
CA GLN A 148 -7.89 16.50 4.25
C GLN A 148 -7.41 17.95 4.15
N MET A 149 -6.85 18.37 3.01
CA MET A 149 -6.48 19.78 2.80
C MET A 149 -7.69 20.72 2.91
N ILE A 150 -8.83 20.37 2.29
CA ILE A 150 -10.06 21.16 2.35
C ILE A 150 -10.58 21.28 3.79
N GLU A 151 -10.54 20.20 4.57
CA GLU A 151 -10.94 20.19 5.99
C GLU A 151 -10.04 21.10 6.83
N LEU A 152 -8.72 21.03 6.64
CA LEU A 152 -7.76 21.90 7.34
C LEU A 152 -7.98 23.39 7.03
N TYR A 153 -8.22 23.74 5.76
CA TYR A 153 -8.52 25.12 5.36
C TYR A 153 -9.88 25.62 5.87
N THR A 154 -10.87 24.75 5.96
CA THR A 154 -12.19 25.12 6.50
C THR A 154 -12.13 25.33 8.02
N ASN A 155 -11.47 24.43 8.75
CA ASN A 155 -11.36 24.50 10.20
C ASN A 155 -10.46 25.66 10.67
N SER A 156 -9.40 25.99 9.93
CA SER A 156 -8.55 27.16 10.21
C SER A 156 -9.27 28.50 10.02
N LYS A 157 -10.26 28.59 9.10
CA LYS A 157 -11.11 29.78 8.96
C LYS A 157 -12.21 29.88 10.02
N GLY A 158 -12.58 28.78 10.66
CA GLY A 158 -13.59 28.73 11.74
C GLY A 158 -13.09 29.15 13.12
N THR A 159 -11.78 29.37 13.32
CA THR A 159 -11.19 29.72 14.63
C THR A 159 -10.98 31.24 14.82
N ASN A 160 -11.40 32.07 13.86
CA ASN A 160 -11.43 33.53 13.98
C ASN A 160 -12.88 34.03 13.95
N ILE A 161 -13.66 33.75 15.00
CA ILE A 161 -14.88 34.50 15.36
C ILE A 161 -14.95 34.60 16.88
#